data_AF-A0A7Z9BXE7-F1
#
_entry.id   AF-A0A7Z9BXE7-F1
#
_cell.length_a   1.000
_cell.length_b   1.000
_cell.length_c   1.000
_cell.angle_alpha   90.00
_cell.angle_beta   90.00
_cell.angle_gamma   90.00
#
_symmetry.space_group_name_H-M   'P 1'
#
loop_
_entity.id
_entity.type
_entity.pdbx_description
1 polymer ?
#
loop_
_entity_poly.entity_id
_entity_poly.type
_entity_poly.pdbx_seq_one_letter_code
_entity_poly.pdbx_strand_id
1 'polypeptide(L)'
;MESVIKLSALNTSVIEIRLIEGRDEAYILANEDYFSLVTGKKTNISSGLQEGVNLLNLMIKTYPLIERIRRGLFNQDWCGRFELYIDGKLRGTYNQNGGVFLGSREYTVAKIELNIEIDEPTPTPQPTPTPDLPKQLLSIINSLQKIPGMTPTHFQDLKYSTPYIILENNIKINVWKNLAEVDHVFLIDSAEKCCFAGYVGWVHRKKFYQTLQQIRNDFSGV
;
A
#
# COMPACT_ATOMS: atom_id res chain seq x y z
N MET A 1 30.30 -5.05 -15.26
CA MET A 1 29.62 -3.85 -14.73
C MET A 1 28.23 -4.33 -14.34
N GLU A 2 27.99 -4.62 -13.07
CA GLU A 2 26.68 -5.11 -12.62
C GLU A 2 25.65 -4.00 -12.83
N SER A 3 24.66 -4.22 -13.70
CA SER A 3 23.62 -3.25 -14.00
C SER A 3 22.62 -3.21 -12.86
N VAL A 4 22.54 -2.08 -12.17
CA VAL A 4 21.46 -1.79 -11.21
C VAL A 4 20.25 -1.30 -11.99
N ILE A 5 19.11 -1.95 -11.80
CA ILE A 5 17.84 -1.56 -12.40
C ILE A 5 17.20 -0.49 -11.54
N LYS A 6 16.83 0.64 -12.13
CA LYS A 6 16.16 1.73 -11.40
C LYS A 6 14.66 1.69 -11.67
N LEU A 7 13.86 1.68 -10.61
CA LEU A 7 12.41 1.75 -10.66
C LEU A 7 11.91 2.84 -9.72
N SER A 8 10.75 3.40 -10.03
CA SER A 8 10.02 4.26 -9.12
C SER A 8 8.61 3.73 -8.88
N ALA A 9 8.11 3.94 -7.68
CA ALA A 9 6.74 3.69 -7.27
C ALA A 9 6.21 4.92 -6.56
N LEU A 10 4.95 5.25 -6.82
CA LEU A 10 4.28 6.41 -6.26
C LEU A 10 3.11 5.95 -5.39
N ASN A 11 3.04 6.41 -4.13
CA ASN A 11 1.94 6.12 -3.19
C ASN A 11 1.59 4.63 -3.09
N THR A 12 2.60 3.77 -3.16
CA THR A 12 2.38 2.32 -3.19
C THR A 12 2.09 1.78 -1.80
N SER A 13 1.12 0.89 -1.72
CA SER A 13 0.67 0.27 -0.47
C SER A 13 1.22 -1.14 -0.29
N VAL A 14 1.47 -1.83 -1.42
CA VAL A 14 1.85 -3.24 -1.42
C VAL A 14 2.87 -3.49 -2.52
N ILE A 15 4.03 -4.00 -2.12
CA ILE A 15 5.07 -4.50 -3.01
C ILE A 15 5.27 -5.98 -2.74
N GLU A 16 5.17 -6.78 -3.80
CA GLU A 16 5.28 -8.23 -3.72
C GLU A 16 6.31 -8.76 -4.70
N ILE A 17 6.99 -9.84 -4.30
CA ILE A 17 7.85 -10.63 -5.17
C ILE A 17 7.25 -12.00 -5.36
N ARG A 18 7.28 -12.51 -6.59
CA ARG A 18 6.96 -13.89 -6.89
C ARG A 18 8.18 -14.58 -7.48
N LEU A 19 8.57 -15.71 -6.90
CA LEU A 19 9.51 -16.62 -7.53
C LEU A 19 8.74 -17.50 -8.53
N ILE A 20 9.07 -17.40 -9.81
CA ILE A 20 8.49 -18.23 -10.86
C ILE A 20 9.25 -19.53 -11.00
N GLU A 21 10.58 -19.45 -10.97
CA GLU A 21 11.45 -20.61 -11.11
C GLU A 21 12.69 -20.42 -10.23
N GLY A 22 12.95 -21.39 -9.37
CA GLY A 22 14.14 -21.47 -8.53
C GLY A 22 14.40 -22.93 -8.20
N ARG A 23 15.59 -23.42 -8.56
CA ARG A 23 16.03 -24.82 -8.25
C ARG A 23 16.68 -24.92 -6.88
N ASP A 24 17.26 -23.81 -6.45
CA ASP A 24 17.95 -23.63 -5.18
C ASP A 24 17.15 -22.71 -4.27
N GLU A 25 17.67 -22.40 -3.07
CA GLU A 25 17.01 -21.48 -2.16
C GLU A 25 16.97 -20.08 -2.76
N ALA A 26 15.79 -19.48 -2.77
CA ALA A 26 15.59 -18.12 -3.26
C ALA A 26 15.14 -17.23 -2.11
N TYR A 27 15.70 -16.02 -2.08
CA TYR A 27 15.31 -15.00 -1.12
C TYR A 27 15.50 -13.62 -1.73
N ILE A 28 14.91 -12.63 -1.09
CA ILE A 28 15.16 -11.22 -1.37
C ILE A 28 15.67 -10.56 -0.11
N LEU A 29 16.69 -9.71 -0.27
CA LEU A 29 17.05 -8.70 0.70
C LEU A 29 16.41 -7.39 0.25
N ALA A 30 15.48 -6.87 1.03
CA ALA A 30 14.93 -5.53 0.86
C ALA A 30 15.57 -4.65 1.92
N ASN A 31 16.51 -3.80 1.51
CA ASN A 31 17.43 -3.11 2.41
C ASN A 31 18.18 -4.14 3.29
N GLU A 32 17.93 -4.15 4.60
CA GLU A 32 18.51 -5.09 5.56
C GLU A 32 17.57 -6.27 5.88
N ASP A 33 16.31 -6.23 5.43
CA ASP A 33 15.30 -7.23 5.75
C ASP A 33 15.35 -8.43 4.80
N TYR A 34 15.32 -9.63 5.38
CA TYR A 34 15.36 -10.90 4.66
C TYR A 34 13.97 -11.50 4.47
N PHE A 35 13.65 -11.88 3.23
CA PHE A 35 12.42 -12.58 2.91
C PHE A 35 12.72 -13.85 2.12
N SER A 36 12.39 -15.01 2.70
CA SER A 36 12.43 -16.29 2.00
C SER A 36 11.32 -16.38 0.96
N LEU A 37 11.65 -16.93 -0.21
CA LEU A 37 10.72 -17.05 -1.33
C LEU A 37 10.42 -18.51 -1.62
N VAL A 38 9.15 -18.78 -1.93
CA VAL A 38 8.66 -20.10 -2.31
C VAL A 38 8.15 -20.03 -3.74
N THR A 39 8.58 -20.96 -4.58
CA THR A 39 8.20 -21.04 -5.99
C THR A 39 6.68 -21.02 -6.14
N GLY A 40 6.17 -20.15 -7.01
CA GLY A 40 4.76 -19.98 -7.31
C GLY A 40 3.99 -19.05 -6.36
N LYS A 41 4.52 -18.74 -5.16
CA LYS A 41 3.87 -17.89 -4.16
C LYS A 41 4.33 -16.43 -4.26
N LYS A 42 3.40 -15.50 -4.06
CA LYS A 42 3.71 -14.08 -3.86
C LYS A 42 4.06 -13.83 -2.38
N THR A 43 5.17 -13.15 -2.15
CA THR A 43 5.62 -12.71 -0.83
C THR A 43 5.56 -11.20 -0.77
N ASN A 44 4.81 -10.66 0.19
CA ASN A 44 4.77 -9.22 0.46
C ASN A 44 6.05 -8.82 1.19
N ILE A 45 6.77 -7.85 0.63
CA ILE A 45 8.04 -7.34 1.17
C ILE A 45 7.93 -5.92 1.72
N SER A 46 6.73 -5.34 1.71
CA SER A 46 6.50 -3.92 2.02
C SER A 46 6.97 -3.53 3.42
N SER A 47 6.99 -4.48 4.36
CA SER A 47 7.47 -4.24 5.72
C SER A 47 8.96 -3.92 5.82
N GLY A 48 9.76 -4.29 4.81
CA GLY A 48 11.19 -3.99 4.75
C GLY A 48 11.55 -2.81 3.87
N LEU A 49 10.54 -2.02 3.47
CA LEU A 49 10.70 -0.87 2.59
C LEU A 49 10.39 0.42 3.34
N GLN A 50 11.04 1.49 2.91
CA GLN A 50 10.89 2.84 3.45
C GLN A 50 10.62 3.85 2.33
N GLU A 51 10.24 5.06 2.70
CA GLU A 51 10.18 6.18 1.77
C GLU A 51 11.57 6.47 1.17
N GLY A 52 11.60 6.87 -0.10
CA GLY A 52 12.82 7.14 -0.84
C GLY A 52 13.45 5.88 -1.44
N VAL A 53 14.79 5.89 -1.53
CA VAL A 53 15.53 4.84 -2.24
C VAL A 53 15.65 3.57 -1.39
N ASN A 54 15.19 2.45 -1.95
CA ASN A 54 15.30 1.12 -1.38
C ASN A 54 16.16 0.24 -2.29
N LEU A 55 16.95 -0.65 -1.70
CA LEU A 55 17.76 -1.60 -2.44
C LEU A 55 17.17 -3.01 -2.33
N LEU A 56 16.76 -3.57 -3.46
CA LEU A 56 16.26 -4.94 -3.53
C LEU A 56 17.31 -5.82 -4.20
N ASN A 57 17.78 -6.83 -3.49
CA ASN A 57 18.67 -7.85 -4.04
C ASN A 57 17.91 -9.15 -4.17
N LEU A 58 17.68 -9.58 -5.41
CA LEU A 58 17.07 -10.88 -5.70
C LEU A 58 18.17 -11.92 -5.72
N MET A 59 18.09 -12.89 -4.81
CA MET A 59 19.20 -13.79 -4.52
C MET A 59 18.80 -15.26 -4.71
N ILE A 60 19.77 -16.04 -5.19
CA ILE A 60 19.73 -17.50 -5.18
C ILE A 60 20.93 -18.00 -4.37
N LYS A 61 20.68 -18.83 -3.37
CA LYS A 61 21.72 -19.51 -2.60
C LYS A 61 21.73 -20.98 -2.96
N THR A 62 22.83 -21.41 -3.58
CA THR A 62 22.96 -22.81 -3.96
C THR A 62 23.10 -23.70 -2.75
N TYR A 63 22.42 -24.85 -2.78
CA TYR A 63 22.60 -25.86 -1.76
C TYR A 63 24.06 -26.37 -1.72
N PRO A 64 24.56 -26.81 -0.55
CA PRO A 64 25.81 -27.56 -0.47
C PRO A 64 25.78 -28.78 -1.40
N LEU A 65 26.96 -29.20 -1.88
CA LEU A 65 27.11 -30.27 -2.86
C LEU A 65 26.34 -31.56 -2.49
N ILE A 66 26.42 -31.99 -1.23
CA ILE A 66 25.72 -33.19 -0.74
C ILE A 66 24.20 -33.07 -0.91
N GLU A 67 23.64 -31.90 -0.59
CA GLU A 67 22.22 -31.66 -0.67
C GLU A 67 21.75 -31.53 -2.14
N ARG A 68 22.58 -30.93 -3.01
CA ARG A 68 22.31 -30.93 -4.47
C ARG A 68 22.27 -32.33 -5.05
N ILE A 69 23.18 -33.22 -4.65
CA ILE A 69 23.19 -34.62 -5.09
C ILE A 69 21.90 -35.31 -4.63
N ARG A 70 21.50 -35.15 -3.37
CA ARG A 70 20.26 -35.73 -2.82
C ARG A 70 19.01 -35.25 -3.55
N ARG A 71 18.99 -34.00 -4.01
CA ARG A 71 17.88 -33.39 -4.76
C ARG A 71 17.92 -33.65 -6.27
N GLY A 72 18.91 -34.39 -6.78
CA GLY A 72 19.06 -34.61 -8.22
C GLY A 72 19.48 -33.37 -9.02
N LEU A 73 20.07 -32.37 -8.35
CA LEU A 73 20.53 -31.10 -8.93
C LEU A 73 22.03 -31.12 -9.28
N PHE A 74 22.66 -32.30 -9.28
CA PHE A 74 24.07 -32.46 -9.65
C PHE A 74 24.25 -32.15 -11.15
N ASN A 75 25.28 -31.37 -11.48
CA ASN A 75 25.53 -30.81 -12.83
C ASN A 75 24.41 -29.93 -13.41
N GLN A 76 23.45 -29.50 -12.59
CA GLN A 76 22.45 -28.51 -13.00
C GLN A 76 22.95 -27.12 -12.67
N ASP A 77 22.73 -26.17 -13.57
CA ASP A 77 22.94 -24.75 -13.29
C ASP A 77 21.94 -24.25 -12.25
N TRP A 78 22.35 -23.24 -11.50
CA TRP A 78 21.40 -22.49 -10.69
C TRP A 78 20.57 -21.59 -11.61
N CYS A 79 19.32 -21.35 -11.24
CA CYS A 79 18.46 -20.42 -11.96
C CYS A 79 17.55 -19.70 -10.97
N GLY A 80 17.22 -18.46 -11.30
CA GLY A 80 16.23 -17.67 -10.60
C GLY A 80 15.45 -16.83 -11.59
N ARG A 81 14.13 -17.00 -11.60
CA ARG A 81 13.19 -16.15 -12.33
C ARG A 81 12.21 -15.53 -11.34
N PHE A 82 12.25 -14.22 -11.23
CA PHE A 82 11.47 -13.44 -10.28
C PHE A 82 10.56 -12.47 -11.03
N GLU A 83 9.44 -12.16 -10.40
CA GLU A 83 8.52 -11.11 -10.83
C GLU A 83 8.31 -10.13 -9.69
N LEU A 84 8.42 -8.84 -9.99
CA LEU A 84 8.13 -7.75 -9.07
C LEU A 84 6.75 -7.19 -9.37
N TYR A 85 5.91 -7.13 -8.35
CA TYR A 85 4.57 -6.55 -8.39
C TYR A 85 4.52 -5.32 -7.48
N ILE A 86 3.92 -4.25 -7.99
CA ILE A 86 3.64 -3.02 -7.23
C ILE A 86 2.15 -2.75 -7.36
N ASP A 87 1.46 -2.76 -6.22
CA ASP A 87 -0.01 -2.68 -6.10
C ASP A 87 -0.72 -3.69 -7.02
N GLY A 88 -0.23 -4.94 -7.01
CA GLY A 88 -0.77 -6.03 -7.81
C GLY A 88 -0.43 -5.99 -9.31
N LYS A 89 0.18 -4.91 -9.82
CA LYS A 89 0.61 -4.79 -11.21
C LYS A 89 2.03 -5.29 -11.39
N LEU A 90 2.25 -6.19 -12.35
CA LEU A 90 3.60 -6.64 -12.74
C LEU A 90 4.42 -5.45 -13.26
N ARG A 91 5.59 -5.22 -12.66
CA ARG A 91 6.52 -4.15 -13.03
C ARG A 91 7.76 -4.62 -13.73
N GLY A 92 8.19 -5.86 -13.46
CA GLY A 92 9.36 -6.42 -14.12
C GLY A 92 9.49 -7.91 -13.88
N THR A 93 10.14 -8.58 -14.82
CA THR A 93 10.56 -9.97 -14.70
C THR A 93 12.08 -10.00 -14.80
N TYR A 94 12.71 -10.68 -13.85
CA TYR A 94 14.16 -10.76 -13.73
C TYR A 94 14.58 -12.21 -13.74
N ASN A 95 15.45 -12.57 -14.68
CA ASN A 95 15.91 -13.94 -14.85
C ASN A 95 17.43 -13.98 -14.98
N GLN A 96 18.05 -14.91 -14.28
CA GLN A 96 19.47 -15.21 -14.42
C GLN A 96 19.70 -16.69 -14.14
N ASN A 97 20.74 -17.23 -14.77
CA ASN A 97 21.24 -18.57 -14.49
C ASN A 97 22.77 -18.57 -14.53
N GLY A 98 23.36 -19.65 -14.05
CA GLY A 98 24.80 -19.83 -14.16
C GLY A 98 25.30 -21.16 -13.62
N GLY A 99 26.55 -21.46 -13.98
CA GLY A 99 27.25 -22.64 -13.48
C GLY A 99 27.43 -22.60 -11.97
N VAL A 100 27.31 -23.78 -11.35
CA VAL A 100 27.58 -23.95 -9.92
C VAL A 100 29.04 -24.39 -9.74
N PHE A 101 29.86 -23.54 -9.14
CA PHE A 101 31.19 -23.91 -8.68
C PHE A 101 31.12 -24.64 -7.33
N LEU A 102 32.12 -25.46 -7.01
CA LEU A 102 32.18 -26.24 -5.75
C LEU A 102 31.82 -25.39 -4.52
N GLY A 103 30.85 -25.88 -3.74
CA GLY A 103 30.37 -25.26 -2.50
C GLY A 103 28.96 -24.65 -2.58
N SER A 104 28.49 -24.10 -1.47
CA SER A 104 27.30 -23.24 -1.42
C SER A 104 27.75 -21.80 -1.69
N ARG A 105 27.08 -21.11 -2.60
CA ARG A 105 27.35 -19.71 -2.94
C ARG A 105 26.05 -18.96 -3.12
N GLU A 106 26.13 -17.66 -2.92
CA GLU A 106 25.03 -16.73 -3.15
C GLU A 106 25.25 -16.03 -4.50
N TYR A 107 24.20 -16.00 -5.32
CA TYR A 107 24.19 -15.41 -6.65
C TYR A 107 23.10 -14.35 -6.72
N THR A 108 23.46 -13.16 -7.18
CA THR A 108 22.51 -12.08 -7.41
C THR A 108 21.89 -12.23 -8.80
N VAL A 109 20.56 -12.29 -8.86
CA VAL A 109 19.79 -12.31 -10.11
C VAL A 109 19.54 -10.90 -10.60
N ALA A 110 19.17 -9.99 -9.71
CA ALA A 110 19.00 -8.58 -10.01
C ALA A 110 19.25 -7.73 -8.76
N LYS A 111 19.81 -6.55 -9.00
CA LYS A 111 19.85 -5.45 -8.04
C LYS A 111 18.90 -4.38 -8.53
N ILE A 112 17.92 -4.04 -7.72
CA ILE A 112 16.89 -3.06 -8.06
C ILE A 112 16.99 -1.92 -7.05
N GLU A 113 17.20 -0.72 -7.55
CA GLU A 113 17.02 0.52 -6.82
C GLU A 113 15.57 0.95 -7.01
N LEU A 114 14.76 0.82 -5.97
CA LEU A 114 13.35 1.19 -5.98
C LEU A 114 13.17 2.49 -5.20
N ASN A 115 12.91 3.58 -5.91
CA ASN A 115 12.52 4.84 -5.30
C ASN A 115 11.02 4.80 -4.99
N ILE A 116 10.67 4.76 -3.70
CA ILE A 116 9.29 4.90 -3.25
C ILE A 116 9.09 6.37 -2.96
N GLU A 117 8.49 7.05 -3.92
CA GLU A 117 7.95 8.38 -3.70
C GLU A 117 6.60 8.19 -3.02
N ILE A 118 6.55 8.58 -1.76
CA ILE A 118 5.27 8.99 -1.22
C ILE A 118 5.09 10.38 -1.83
N ASP A 119 3.98 10.63 -2.52
CA ASP A 119 3.61 12.03 -2.67
C ASP A 119 3.51 12.52 -1.24
N GLU A 120 4.51 13.29 -0.78
CA GLU A 120 4.27 14.26 0.27
C GLU A 120 2.95 14.88 -0.16
N PRO A 121 1.87 14.72 0.62
CA PRO A 121 0.55 15.13 0.17
C PRO A 121 0.71 16.58 -0.20
N THR A 122 0.74 16.90 -1.51
CA THR A 122 1.20 18.18 -2.07
C THR A 122 0.72 19.23 -1.12
N PRO A 123 1.61 19.87 -0.30
CA PRO A 123 1.30 20.31 1.06
C PRO A 123 -0.15 20.65 1.09
N THR A 124 -1.01 19.69 1.49
CA THR A 124 -2.46 19.91 1.35
C THR A 124 -2.63 21.12 2.20
N PRO A 125 -2.95 22.31 1.62
CA PRO A 125 -2.54 23.58 2.17
C PRO A 125 -2.84 23.49 3.65
N GLN A 126 -1.79 23.35 4.50
CA GLN A 126 -1.93 23.37 5.95
C GLN A 126 -2.84 24.56 6.13
N PRO A 127 -4.10 24.43 6.59
CA PRO A 127 -5.15 25.37 6.25
C PRO A 127 -4.56 26.74 6.44
N THR A 128 -4.11 27.32 5.31
CA THR A 128 -3.99 28.73 5.24
C THR A 128 -5.43 29.10 5.55
N PRO A 129 -5.69 30.09 6.39
CA PRO A 129 -7.02 30.65 6.44
C PRO A 129 -7.32 31.12 5.02
N THR A 130 -7.80 30.19 4.17
CA THR A 130 -8.46 30.46 2.92
C THR A 130 -9.61 31.28 3.41
N PRO A 131 -9.69 32.56 3.04
CA PRO A 131 -10.67 33.46 3.63
C PRO A 131 -12.11 32.97 3.42
N ASP A 132 -12.35 31.96 2.59
CA ASP A 132 -13.68 31.56 2.13
C ASP A 132 -13.91 30.04 2.02
N LEU A 133 -13.40 29.19 2.92
CA LEU A 133 -14.05 27.87 3.08
C LEU A 133 -15.43 28.12 3.71
N PRO A 134 -16.56 27.70 3.09
CA PRO A 134 -17.88 28.05 3.61
C PRO A 134 -17.98 27.59 5.06
N LYS A 135 -18.35 28.50 5.97
CA LYS A 135 -18.45 28.24 7.43
C LYS A 135 -19.16 26.93 7.76
N GLN A 136 -20.13 26.54 6.92
CA GLN A 136 -20.84 25.26 6.97
C GLN A 136 -19.90 24.06 6.88
N LEU A 137 -19.00 23.99 5.90
CA LEU A 137 -18.10 22.85 5.70
C LEU A 137 -17.13 22.68 6.88
N LEU A 138 -16.56 23.78 7.36
CA LEU A 138 -15.71 23.78 8.56
C LEU A 138 -16.46 23.28 9.80
N SER A 139 -17.71 23.72 9.99
CA SER A 139 -18.54 23.27 11.11
C SER A 139 -18.82 21.76 11.04
N ILE A 140 -19.09 21.24 9.85
CA ILE A 140 -19.31 19.80 9.63
C ILE A 140 -18.03 19.01 9.92
N ILE A 141 -16.87 19.43 9.40
CA ILE A 141 -15.57 18.78 9.66
C ILE A 141 -15.28 18.74 11.16
N ASN A 142 -15.45 19.86 11.86
CA ASN A 142 -15.25 19.95 13.30
C ASN A 142 -16.19 19.02 14.07
N SER A 143 -17.42 18.85 13.61
CA SER A 143 -18.41 17.96 14.22
C SER A 143 -18.02 16.49 14.06
N LEU A 144 -17.51 16.12 12.88
CA LEU A 144 -17.02 14.77 12.59
C LEU A 144 -15.75 14.44 13.39
N GLN A 145 -14.78 15.35 13.44
CA GLN A 145 -13.53 15.16 14.19
C GLN A 145 -13.74 15.03 15.71
N LYS A 146 -14.81 15.62 16.26
CA LYS A 146 -15.17 15.51 17.69
C LYS A 146 -15.80 14.17 18.06
N ILE A 147 -16.09 13.30 17.11
CA ILE A 147 -16.62 11.97 17.39
C ILE A 147 -15.50 11.14 18.08
N PRO A 148 -15.73 10.60 19.28
CA PRO A 148 -14.74 9.75 19.95
C PRO A 148 -14.33 8.58 19.05
N GLY A 149 -13.02 8.33 18.93
CA GLY A 149 -12.47 7.27 18.07
C GLY A 149 -12.57 7.54 16.57
N MET A 150 -12.90 8.76 16.15
CA MET A 150 -12.75 9.18 14.75
C MET A 150 -11.27 9.21 14.39
N THR A 151 -10.88 8.41 13.40
CA THR A 151 -9.52 8.40 12.86
C THR A 151 -9.55 8.93 11.43
N PRO A 152 -8.86 10.05 11.14
CA PRO A 152 -8.71 10.54 9.77
C PRO A 152 -8.10 9.46 8.87
N THR A 153 -8.58 9.37 7.64
CA THR A 153 -8.09 8.39 6.67
C THR A 153 -8.07 8.97 5.26
N HIS A 154 -7.55 8.21 4.30
CA HIS A 154 -7.54 8.62 2.90
C HIS A 154 -8.90 8.40 2.22
N PHE A 155 -9.14 9.17 1.16
CA PHE A 155 -10.38 9.10 0.37
C PHE A 155 -10.37 7.96 -0.67
N GLN A 156 -9.40 7.04 -0.66
CA GLN A 156 -9.29 5.96 -1.65
C GLN A 156 -10.55 5.08 -1.71
N ASP A 157 -11.23 4.93 -0.57
CA ASP A 157 -12.45 4.15 -0.43
C ASP A 157 -13.74 4.95 -0.73
N LEU A 158 -13.62 6.24 -1.09
CA LEU A 158 -14.76 7.08 -1.47
C LEU A 158 -15.58 6.44 -2.60
N LYS A 159 -14.92 5.75 -3.54
CA LYS A 159 -15.57 5.05 -4.66
C LYS A 159 -16.53 3.94 -4.23
N TYR A 160 -16.39 3.41 -3.01
CA TYR A 160 -17.29 2.40 -2.44
C TYR A 160 -18.38 3.00 -1.56
N SER A 161 -18.30 4.29 -1.29
CA SER A 161 -19.22 4.99 -0.41
C SER A 161 -20.53 5.33 -1.10
N THR A 162 -21.60 5.31 -0.32
CA THR A 162 -22.93 5.71 -0.77
C THR A 162 -23.32 7.02 -0.10
N PRO A 163 -23.97 7.96 -0.81
CA PRO A 163 -24.54 9.16 -0.21
C PRO A 163 -25.48 8.81 0.94
N TYR A 164 -25.18 9.33 2.14
CA TYR A 164 -26.00 9.17 3.34
C TYR A 164 -26.78 10.44 3.66
N ILE A 165 -26.15 11.61 3.48
CA ILE A 165 -26.78 12.92 3.60
C ILE A 165 -26.40 13.74 2.37
N ILE A 166 -27.37 14.46 1.81
CA ILE A 166 -27.17 15.50 0.81
C ILE A 166 -27.77 16.78 1.40
N LEU A 167 -26.94 17.81 1.57
CA LEU A 167 -27.34 19.12 2.09
C LEU A 167 -27.72 20.05 0.93
N GLU A 168 -28.43 21.14 1.22
CA GLU A 168 -28.97 22.07 0.20
C GLU A 168 -27.91 22.68 -0.72
N ASN A 169 -26.70 22.86 -0.22
CA ASN A 169 -25.57 23.40 -0.98
C ASN A 169 -24.83 22.33 -1.81
N ASN A 170 -25.47 21.20 -2.12
CA ASN A 170 -24.86 20.02 -2.75
C ASN A 170 -23.66 19.42 -2.01
N ILE A 171 -23.48 19.77 -0.73
CA ILE A 171 -22.50 19.12 0.16
C ILE A 171 -23.05 17.73 0.50
N LYS A 172 -22.24 16.70 0.30
CA LYS A 172 -22.63 15.31 0.54
C LYS A 172 -21.82 14.73 1.69
N ILE A 173 -22.48 13.92 2.50
CA ILE A 173 -21.82 13.03 3.45
C ILE A 173 -22.09 11.63 2.95
N ASN A 174 -21.05 10.96 2.48
CA ASN A 174 -21.12 9.56 2.11
C ASN A 174 -20.64 8.70 3.26
N VAL A 175 -21.19 7.50 3.35
CA VAL A 175 -20.80 6.49 4.33
C VAL A 175 -20.49 5.20 3.59
N TRP A 176 -19.50 4.46 4.10
CA TRP A 176 -19.13 3.14 3.61
C TRP A 176 -18.85 2.22 4.79
N LYS A 177 -19.12 0.93 4.63
CA LYS A 177 -18.67 -0.09 5.57
C LYS A 177 -17.71 -1.02 4.87
N ASN A 178 -16.52 -1.19 5.45
CA ASN A 178 -15.56 -2.16 4.95
C ASN A 178 -15.96 -3.60 5.34
N LEU A 179 -15.16 -4.59 4.91
CA LEU A 179 -15.41 -6.01 5.21
C LEU A 179 -15.37 -6.35 6.70
N ALA A 180 -14.67 -5.54 7.51
CA ALA A 180 -14.64 -5.65 8.96
C ALA A 180 -15.75 -4.83 9.64
N GLU A 181 -16.76 -4.41 8.89
CA GLU A 181 -17.87 -3.56 9.32
C GLU A 181 -17.44 -2.23 9.98
N VAL A 182 -16.23 -1.74 9.75
CA VAL A 182 -15.83 -0.42 10.25
C VAL A 182 -16.55 0.65 9.43
N ASP A 183 -17.13 1.64 10.11
CA ASP A 183 -17.87 2.73 9.46
C ASP A 183 -16.89 3.81 9.00
N HIS A 184 -16.87 4.07 7.69
CA HIS A 184 -16.14 5.15 7.05
C HIS A 184 -17.09 6.28 6.68
N VAL A 185 -16.62 7.51 6.78
CA VAL A 185 -17.34 8.73 6.39
C VAL A 185 -16.49 9.57 5.46
N PHE A 186 -17.15 10.17 4.48
CA PHE A 186 -16.55 11.09 3.54
C PHE A 186 -17.43 12.33 3.43
N LEU A 187 -16.83 13.51 3.54
CA LEU A 187 -17.47 14.80 3.29
C LEU A 187 -17.04 15.31 1.93
N ILE A 188 -17.99 15.58 1.06
CA ILE A 188 -17.79 16.04 -0.31
C ILE A 188 -18.40 17.43 -0.43
N ASP A 189 -17.66 18.40 -0.95
CA ASP A 189 -18.19 19.74 -1.23
C ASP A 189 -19.07 19.79 -2.50
N SER A 190 -19.60 20.97 -2.79
CA SER A 190 -20.43 21.25 -3.96
C SER A 190 -19.68 21.11 -5.30
N ALA A 191 -18.35 21.07 -5.28
CA ALA A 191 -17.50 20.86 -6.46
C ALA A 191 -17.10 19.38 -6.61
N GLU A 192 -17.78 18.46 -5.91
CA GLU A 192 -17.49 17.03 -5.87
C GLU A 192 -16.09 16.69 -5.34
N LYS A 193 -15.46 17.59 -4.58
CA LYS A 193 -14.15 17.35 -3.94
C LYS A 193 -14.34 16.78 -2.55
N CYS A 194 -13.62 15.71 -2.23
CA CYS A 194 -13.61 15.15 -0.87
C CYS A 194 -12.80 16.07 0.07
N CYS A 195 -13.48 16.67 1.04
CA CYS A 195 -12.92 17.61 2.00
C CYS A 195 -12.55 16.97 3.34
N PHE A 196 -13.14 15.82 3.66
CA PHE A 196 -12.81 15.06 4.86
C PHE A 196 -13.08 13.58 4.63
N ALA A 197 -12.20 12.72 5.15
CA ALA A 197 -12.39 11.29 5.19
C ALA A 197 -11.95 10.76 6.56
N GLY A 198 -12.74 9.88 7.14
CA GLY A 198 -12.45 9.30 8.45
C GLY A 198 -13.15 7.97 8.62
N TYR A 199 -12.74 7.20 9.62
CA TYR A 199 -13.46 6.02 10.05
C TYR A 199 -13.60 5.98 11.56
N VAL A 200 -14.55 5.17 12.02
CA VAL A 200 -14.84 4.98 13.43
C VAL A 200 -15.01 3.50 13.75
N GLY A 201 -14.35 3.06 14.83
CA GLY A 201 -14.48 1.70 15.33
C GLY A 201 -15.86 1.41 15.92
N TRP A 202 -16.21 0.14 16.05
CA TRP A 202 -17.54 -0.33 16.45
C TRP A 202 -18.06 0.28 17.76
N VAL A 203 -17.17 0.49 18.74
CA VAL A 203 -17.50 1.03 20.07
C VAL A 203 -18.17 2.40 19.97
N HIS A 204 -17.84 3.20 18.95
CA HIS A 204 -18.33 4.56 18.80
C HIS A 204 -19.37 4.72 17.67
N ARG A 205 -19.79 3.62 17.02
CA ARG A 205 -20.78 3.61 15.92
C ARG A 205 -22.08 4.33 16.28
N LYS A 206 -22.61 4.11 17.49
CA LYS A 206 -23.84 4.79 17.93
C LYS A 206 -23.67 6.30 17.94
N LYS A 207 -22.56 6.79 18.49
CA LYS A 207 -22.26 8.22 18.57
C LYS A 207 -22.01 8.82 17.19
N PHE A 208 -21.35 8.06 16.31
CA PHE A 208 -21.14 8.43 14.92
C PHE A 208 -22.44 8.73 14.17
N TYR A 209 -23.39 7.79 14.15
CA TYR A 209 -24.67 8.01 13.48
C TYR A 209 -25.52 9.10 14.15
N GLN A 210 -25.42 9.28 15.47
CA GLN A 210 -26.04 10.42 16.16
C GLN A 210 -25.49 11.75 15.67
N THR A 211 -24.16 11.86 15.52
CA THR A 211 -23.53 13.08 15.00
C THR A 211 -23.91 13.33 13.54
N LEU A 212 -23.99 12.30 12.70
CA LEU A 212 -24.48 12.45 11.32
C LEU A 212 -25.92 12.95 11.28
N GLN A 213 -26.79 12.43 12.15
CA GLN A 213 -28.17 12.91 12.25
C GLN A 213 -28.23 14.36 12.74
N GLN A 214 -27.37 14.75 13.68
CA GLN A 214 -27.28 16.12 14.15
C GLN A 214 -26.81 17.07 13.04
N ILE A 215 -25.75 16.71 12.30
CA ILE A 215 -25.30 17.45 11.12
C ILE A 215 -26.43 17.59 10.10
N ARG A 216 -27.18 16.52 9.84
CA ARG A 216 -28.33 16.59 8.94
C ARG A 216 -29.33 17.63 9.41
N ASN A 217 -29.69 17.65 10.70
CA ASN A 217 -30.68 18.57 11.24
C ASN A 217 -30.17 20.02 11.30
N ASP A 218 -28.90 20.24 11.63
CA ASP A 218 -28.30 21.57 11.78
C ASP A 218 -28.11 22.27 10.41
N PHE A 219 -28.11 21.50 9.31
CA PHE A 219 -27.80 21.99 7.96
C PHE A 219 -28.80 21.58 6.87
N SER A 220 -29.86 20.83 7.20
CA SER A 220 -31.08 20.78 6.39
C SER A 220 -31.82 22.08 6.64
N GLY A 221 -31.95 22.93 5.62
CA GLY A 221 -32.71 24.17 5.76
C GLY A 221 -34.10 23.90 6.35
N VAL A 222 -34.52 24.81 7.22
CA VAL A 222 -35.94 24.96 7.59
C VAL A 222 -36.70 25.42 6.35
#